data_AF-A0A351BK66-F1
#
_entry.id   AF-A0A351BK66-F1
#
_cell.length_a   1.000
_cell.length_b   1.000
_cell.length_c   1.000
_cell.angle_alpha   90.00
_cell.angle_beta   90.00
_cell.angle_gamma   90.00
#
_symmetry.space_group_name_H-M   'P 1'
#
loop_
_entity.id
_entity.type
_entity.pdbx_description
1 polymer ?
#
loop_
_entity_poly.entity_id
_entity_poly.type
_entity_poly.pdbx_seq_one_letter_code
_entity_poly.pdbx_strand_id
1 'polypeptide(L)'
;SVLVGGVTVTNATLHNEDEIRRKDVRVGDAVVVRRAGDVIPEVVRVLPEKRPPAASAFVMAATCPVCGSQVVRQQDEAVARCSGGLYCPAQRRQALLHFASRRAMDIEGLGERLVEQLVEHDVVRTPADLYRLGLLALVQLERMAEKSAGNLLLAIERSRQTTLARFIYALGIRNVGEATARDLARHFGSLDRLLAADEAQLL
;
A
#
# COMPACT_ATOMS: atom_id res chain seq x y z
N SER A 1 5.41 -8.04 -24.79
CA SER A 1 4.66 -6.76 -24.78
C SER A 1 3.73 -6.72 -25.97
N VAL A 2 2.63 -5.97 -25.91
CA VAL A 2 1.67 -5.82 -27.00
C VAL A 2 1.12 -4.39 -27.02
N LEU A 3 0.76 -3.87 -28.19
CA LEU A 3 0.15 -2.54 -28.32
C LEU A 3 -1.36 -2.65 -28.06
N VAL A 4 -1.87 -1.90 -27.08
CA VAL A 4 -3.31 -1.84 -26.75
C VAL A 4 -3.73 -0.38 -26.64
N GLY A 5 -4.61 0.08 -27.53
CA GLY A 5 -5.08 1.47 -27.54
C GLY A 5 -3.94 2.49 -27.70
N GLY A 6 -2.94 2.19 -28.55
CA GLY A 6 -1.81 3.09 -28.84
C GLY A 6 -0.69 3.10 -27.80
N VAL A 7 -0.77 2.30 -26.73
CA VAL A 7 0.28 2.21 -25.69
C VAL A 7 0.82 0.79 -25.59
N THR A 8 2.13 0.66 -25.39
CA THR A 8 2.80 -0.62 -25.16
C THR A 8 2.48 -1.13 -23.76
N VAL A 9 1.78 -2.27 -23.70
CA VAL A 9 1.48 -2.98 -22.45
C VAL A 9 2.51 -4.08 -22.23
N THR A 10 3.20 -4.04 -21.09
CA THR A 10 4.13 -5.08 -20.62
C THR A 10 3.55 -5.91 -19.47
N ASN A 11 2.65 -5.33 -18.68
CA ASN A 11 2.03 -5.95 -17.50
C ASN A 11 0.52 -5.74 -17.51
N ALA A 12 -0.22 -6.72 -17.00
CA ALA A 12 -1.66 -6.65 -16.79
C ALA A 12 -2.04 -7.30 -15.46
N THR A 13 -3.02 -6.76 -14.75
CA THR A 13 -3.51 -7.32 -13.50
C THR A 13 -4.28 -8.63 -13.72
N LEU A 14 -4.13 -9.54 -12.76
CA LEU A 14 -4.90 -10.76 -12.62
C LEU A 14 -5.88 -10.71 -11.43
N HIS A 15 -5.96 -9.55 -10.76
CA HIS A 15 -6.78 -9.27 -9.58
C HIS A 15 -6.36 -10.03 -8.32
N ASN A 16 -6.62 -11.34 -8.25
CA ASN A 16 -6.32 -12.19 -7.09
C ASN A 16 -6.25 -13.68 -7.50
N GLU A 17 -5.92 -14.54 -6.55
CA GLU A 17 -5.79 -15.99 -6.79
C GLU A 17 -7.09 -16.63 -7.29
N ASP A 18 -8.24 -16.20 -6.76
CA ASP A 18 -9.53 -16.77 -7.14
C ASP A 18 -9.89 -16.41 -8.59
N GLU A 19 -9.60 -15.19 -9.04
CA GLU A 19 -9.78 -14.76 -10.43
C GLU A 19 -8.83 -15.50 -11.39
N ILE A 20 -7.59 -15.76 -10.96
CA ILE A 20 -6.63 -16.58 -11.73
C ILE A 20 -7.19 -17.99 -11.93
N ARG A 21 -7.69 -18.62 -10.85
CA ARG A 21 -8.29 -19.96 -10.91
C ARG A 21 -9.59 -19.98 -11.72
N ARG A 22 -10.47 -19.00 -11.55
CA ARG A 22 -11.74 -18.87 -12.28
C ARG A 22 -11.52 -18.76 -13.79
N LYS A 23 -10.47 -18.04 -14.22
CA LYS A 23 -10.08 -17.88 -15.62
C LYS A 23 -9.15 -18.99 -16.13
N ASP A 24 -8.75 -19.93 -15.27
CA ASP A 24 -7.73 -20.96 -15.52
C ASP A 24 -6.46 -20.38 -16.16
N VAL A 25 -5.97 -19.24 -15.65
CA VAL A 25 -4.74 -18.62 -16.17
C VAL A 25 -3.53 -19.41 -15.70
N ARG A 26 -2.69 -19.81 -16.66
CA ARG A 26 -1.44 -20.54 -16.42
C ARG A 26 -0.24 -19.76 -16.91
N VAL A 27 0.92 -20.04 -16.30
CA VAL A 27 2.18 -19.46 -16.74
C VAL A 27 2.46 -19.97 -18.15
N GLY A 28 2.69 -19.03 -19.09
CA GLY A 28 2.90 -19.32 -20.51
C GLY A 28 1.65 -19.25 -21.39
N ASP A 29 0.46 -19.02 -20.83
CA ASP A 29 -0.76 -18.88 -21.63
C ASP A 29 -0.71 -17.66 -22.56
N ALA A 30 -1.28 -17.83 -23.76
CA ALA A 30 -1.71 -16.70 -24.57
C ALA A 30 -3.04 -16.16 -24.01
N VAL A 31 -3.10 -14.84 -23.81
CA VAL A 31 -4.23 -14.20 -23.13
C VAL A 31 -4.79 -13.01 -23.91
N VAL A 32 -6.06 -12.70 -23.67
CA VAL A 32 -6.69 -11.47 -24.14
C VAL A 32 -6.54 -10.41 -23.05
N VAL A 33 -5.83 -9.34 -23.38
CA VAL A 33 -5.63 -8.18 -22.50
C VAL A 33 -6.56 -7.05 -22.93
N ARG A 34 -7.21 -6.42 -21.94
CA ARG A 34 -8.04 -5.23 -22.16
C ARG A 34 -7.49 -4.06 -21.36
N ARG A 35 -7.58 -2.88 -21.95
CA ARG A 35 -7.33 -1.60 -21.29
C ARG A 35 -8.51 -0.68 -21.57
N ALA A 36 -9.04 -0.04 -20.55
CA ALA A 36 -10.08 0.98 -20.67
C ALA A 36 -9.49 2.32 -20.21
N GLY A 37 -9.32 3.28 -21.13
CA GLY A 37 -8.72 4.59 -20.84
C GLY A 37 -7.32 4.49 -20.22
N ASP A 38 -7.07 5.31 -19.20
CA ASP A 38 -5.79 5.37 -18.47
C ASP A 38 -5.69 4.41 -17.28
N VAL A 39 -6.51 3.36 -17.24
CA VAL A 39 -6.53 2.36 -16.16
C VAL A 39 -5.48 1.26 -16.39
N ILE A 40 -5.05 0.61 -15.30
CA ILE A 40 -4.21 -0.59 -15.31
C ILE A 40 -4.82 -1.66 -16.24
N PRO A 41 -4.09 -2.16 -17.26
CA PRO A 41 -4.58 -3.24 -18.12
C PRO A 41 -4.90 -4.50 -17.33
N GLU A 42 -5.86 -5.29 -17.78
CA GLU A 42 -6.25 -6.55 -17.15
C GLU A 42 -6.31 -7.72 -18.13
N VAL A 43 -6.12 -8.93 -17.62
CA VAL A 43 -6.37 -10.17 -18.36
C VAL A 43 -7.85 -10.52 -18.30
N VAL A 44 -8.50 -10.59 -19.46
CA VAL A 44 -9.94 -10.89 -19.59
C VAL A 44 -10.17 -12.39 -19.62
N ARG A 45 -9.44 -13.12 -20.47
CA ARG A 45 -9.53 -14.58 -20.63
C ARG A 45 -8.25 -15.16 -21.22
N VAL A 46 -8.06 -16.47 -21.05
CA VAL A 46 -7.05 -17.27 -21.76
C VAL A 46 -7.56 -17.67 -23.15
N LEU A 47 -6.64 -18.10 -24.03
CA LEU A 47 -6.91 -18.75 -25.31
C LEU A 47 -6.48 -20.23 -25.20
N PRO A 48 -7.37 -21.13 -24.75
CA PRO A 48 -7.01 -22.53 -24.46
C PRO A 48 -6.41 -23.26 -25.67
N GLU A 49 -6.86 -22.94 -26.88
CA GLU A 49 -6.40 -23.51 -28.13
C GLU A 49 -4.93 -23.16 -28.46
N LYS A 50 -4.35 -22.17 -27.76
CA LYS A 50 -2.95 -21.75 -27.90
C LYS A 50 -2.10 -22.12 -26.68
N ARG A 51 -2.63 -22.92 -25.75
CA ARG A 51 -1.92 -23.27 -24.52
C ARG A 51 -0.73 -24.20 -24.84
N PRO A 52 0.51 -23.82 -24.43
CA PRO A 52 1.66 -24.71 -24.62
C PRO A 52 1.58 -25.91 -23.64
N PRO A 53 2.11 -27.09 -24.02
CA PRO A 53 2.11 -28.27 -23.15
C PRO A 53 2.82 -28.06 -21.80
N ALA A 54 3.78 -27.15 -21.73
CA ALA A 54 4.54 -26.83 -20.52
C ALA A 54 3.84 -25.82 -19.59
N ALA A 55 2.60 -25.40 -19.89
CA ALA A 55 1.87 -24.42 -19.09
C ALA A 55 1.55 -24.95 -17.68
N SER A 56 1.98 -24.23 -16.64
CA SER A 56 1.79 -24.61 -15.25
C SER A 56 0.78 -23.71 -14.54
N ALA A 57 0.00 -24.30 -13.63
CA ALA A 57 -0.93 -23.55 -12.81
C ALA A 57 -0.18 -22.57 -11.90
N PHE A 58 -0.76 -21.37 -11.72
CA PHE A 58 -0.27 -20.43 -10.73
C PHE A 58 -0.49 -20.98 -9.31
N VAL A 59 0.50 -20.78 -8.45
CA VAL A 59 0.44 -21.11 -7.03
C VAL A 59 0.79 -19.86 -6.25
N MET A 60 -0.08 -19.44 -5.32
CA MET A 60 0.21 -18.31 -4.45
C MET A 60 1.44 -18.61 -3.59
N ALA A 61 2.34 -17.62 -3.49
CA ALA A 61 3.55 -17.76 -2.68
C ALA A 61 3.17 -17.95 -1.21
N ALA A 62 3.72 -18.99 -0.56
CA ALA A 62 3.50 -19.25 0.87
C ALA A 62 4.23 -18.23 1.77
N THR A 63 5.28 -17.60 1.24
CA THR A 63 6.09 -16.58 1.92
C THR A 63 6.15 -15.33 1.07
N CYS A 64 6.18 -14.16 1.73
CA CYS A 64 6.25 -12.88 1.09
C CYS A 64 7.57 -12.76 0.32
N PRO A 65 7.56 -12.42 -0.98
CA PRO A 65 8.78 -12.30 -1.78
C PRO A 65 9.66 -11.11 -1.36
N VAL A 66 9.16 -10.23 -0.47
CA VAL A 66 9.88 -9.04 0.00
C VAL A 66 10.57 -9.29 1.34
N CYS A 67 9.87 -9.87 2.32
CA CYS A 67 10.37 -10.00 3.70
C CYS A 67 10.40 -11.43 4.24
N GLY A 68 10.00 -12.42 3.44
CA GLY A 68 9.96 -13.82 3.86
C GLY A 68 8.87 -14.20 4.87
N SER A 69 8.12 -13.24 5.43
CA SER A 69 7.00 -13.53 6.34
C SER A 69 5.91 -14.35 5.65
N GLN A 70 5.12 -15.10 6.43
CA GLN A 70 4.05 -15.93 5.86
C GLN A 70 3.01 -15.10 5.10
N VAL A 71 2.54 -15.64 3.99
CA VAL A 71 1.37 -15.13 3.28
C VAL A 71 0.14 -15.85 3.81
N VAL A 72 -0.81 -15.06 4.31
CA VAL A 72 -2.03 -15.56 4.94
C VAL A 72 -3.24 -15.06 4.18
N ARG A 73 -4.26 -15.91 4.05
CA ARG A 73 -5.58 -15.56 3.53
C ARG A 73 -6.60 -15.84 4.62
N GLN A 74 -7.28 -14.80 5.09
CA GLN A 74 -8.37 -14.91 6.06
C GLN A 74 -9.54 -15.68 5.44
N GLN A 75 -10.34 -16.38 6.25
CA GLN A 75 -11.42 -17.25 5.75
C GLN A 75 -12.44 -16.49 4.88
N ASP A 76 -12.70 -15.21 5.20
CA ASP A 76 -13.68 -14.37 4.51
C ASP A 76 -13.06 -13.35 3.53
N GLU A 77 -11.78 -13.49 3.18
CA GLU A 77 -11.09 -12.56 2.27
C GLU A 77 -10.56 -13.27 1.03
N ALA A 78 -10.89 -12.76 -0.17
CA ALA A 78 -10.33 -13.25 -1.42
C ALA A 78 -8.82 -12.96 -1.58
N VAL A 79 -8.30 -11.99 -0.82
CA VAL A 79 -6.93 -11.46 -0.98
C VAL A 79 -5.99 -12.07 0.04
N ALA A 80 -4.99 -12.80 -0.43
CA ALA A 80 -3.85 -13.23 0.37
C ALA A 80 -2.91 -12.04 0.66
N ARG A 81 -2.40 -11.94 1.89
CA ARG A 81 -1.56 -10.82 2.33
C ARG A 81 -0.36 -11.29 3.13
N CYS A 82 0.72 -10.52 3.04
CA CYS A 82 1.89 -10.71 3.90
C CYS A 82 1.53 -10.39 5.36
N SER A 83 1.86 -11.32 6.28
CA SER A 83 1.67 -11.18 7.73
C SER A 83 2.72 -10.28 8.41
N GLY A 84 3.75 -9.86 7.67
CA GLY A 84 4.89 -9.13 8.22
C GLY A 84 4.61 -7.72 8.74
N GLY A 85 3.44 -7.13 8.47
CA GLY A 85 3.12 -5.77 8.93
C GLY A 85 4.25 -4.77 8.64
N LEU A 86 4.60 -3.91 9.62
CA LEU A 86 5.67 -2.91 9.49
C LEU A 86 7.10 -3.50 9.45
N TYR A 87 7.27 -4.79 9.76
CA TYR A 87 8.55 -5.47 9.50
C TYR A 87 8.81 -5.61 8.00
N CYS A 88 7.76 -5.80 7.18
CA CYS A 88 7.88 -5.85 5.73
C CYS A 88 8.17 -4.46 5.15
N PRO A 89 9.27 -4.25 4.41
CA PRO A 89 9.62 -2.93 3.88
C PRO A 89 8.60 -2.43 2.84
N ALA A 90 7.96 -3.34 2.07
CA ALA A 90 6.89 -2.96 1.15
C ALA A 90 5.66 -2.42 1.87
N GLN A 91 5.24 -3.06 2.98
CA GLN A 91 4.12 -2.57 3.79
C GLN A 91 4.50 -1.29 4.55
N ARG A 92 5.74 -1.19 5.04
CA ARG A 92 6.24 0.00 5.72
C ARG A 92 6.24 1.22 4.79
N ARG A 93 6.73 1.07 3.56
CA ARG A 93 6.66 2.13 2.54
C ARG A 93 5.22 2.58 2.30
N GLN A 94 4.29 1.64 2.11
CA GLN A 94 2.88 1.97 1.90
C GLN A 94 2.23 2.61 3.13
N ALA A 95 2.57 2.15 4.34
CA ALA A 95 2.08 2.74 5.58
C ALA A 95 2.57 4.19 5.75
N LEU A 96 3.84 4.47 5.45
CA LEU A 96 4.39 5.81 5.50
C LEU A 96 3.77 6.74 4.45
N LEU A 97 3.57 6.24 3.22
CA LEU A 97 2.91 7.01 2.16
C LEU A 97 1.45 7.31 2.49
N HIS A 98 0.72 6.33 3.02
CA HIS A 98 -0.66 6.51 3.48
C HIS A 98 -0.74 7.53 4.61
N PHE A 99 0.12 7.39 5.62
CA PHE A 99 0.20 8.30 6.76
C PHE A 99 0.49 9.74 6.30
N ALA A 100 1.43 9.93 5.38
CA ALA A 100 1.81 11.23 4.83
C ALA A 100 0.77 11.83 3.87
N SER A 101 -0.17 11.04 3.37
CA SER A 101 -1.08 11.45 2.29
C SER A 101 -1.93 12.67 2.65
N ARG A 102 -2.39 13.39 1.62
CA ARG A 102 -3.19 14.63 1.76
C ARG A 102 -4.44 14.49 2.62
N ARG A 103 -5.05 13.31 2.65
CA ARG A 103 -6.26 13.04 3.45
C ARG A 103 -5.94 12.54 4.87
N ALA A 104 -4.69 12.17 5.14
CA ALA A 104 -4.18 11.65 6.41
C ALA A 104 -3.45 12.74 7.20
N MET A 105 -2.12 12.72 7.30
CA MET A 105 -1.35 13.73 8.02
C MET A 105 -0.88 14.90 7.15
N ASP A 106 -1.04 14.80 5.82
CA ASP A 106 -0.70 15.85 4.85
C ASP A 106 0.73 16.40 5.01
N ILE A 107 1.68 15.48 4.99
CA ILE A 107 3.11 15.78 5.08
C ILE A 107 3.63 16.02 3.67
N GLU A 108 3.49 17.26 3.21
CA GLU A 108 4.02 17.70 1.91
C GLU A 108 5.55 17.49 1.84
N GLY A 109 6.02 17.00 0.69
CA GLY A 109 7.43 16.69 0.47
C GLY A 109 7.84 15.25 0.83
N LEU A 110 7.04 14.51 1.58
CA LEU A 110 7.28 13.08 1.88
C LEU A 110 6.74 12.18 0.75
N GLY A 111 7.38 12.25 -0.41
CA GLY A 111 6.99 11.49 -1.60
C GLY A 111 7.59 10.07 -1.68
N GLU A 112 7.15 9.32 -2.69
CA GLU A 112 7.49 7.91 -2.91
C GLU A 112 9.00 7.61 -2.89
N ARG A 113 9.80 8.37 -3.65
CA ARG A 113 11.27 8.20 -3.67
C ARG A 113 11.94 8.46 -2.33
N LEU A 114 11.42 9.39 -1.54
CA LEU A 114 12.01 9.70 -0.24
C LEU A 114 11.64 8.63 0.78
N VAL A 115 10.38 8.19 0.79
CA VAL A 115 9.94 7.08 1.63
C VAL A 115 10.72 5.80 1.30
N GLU A 116 10.95 5.52 0.03
CA GLU A 116 11.77 4.39 -0.42
C GLU A 116 13.17 4.44 0.20
N GLN A 117 13.90 5.54 0.04
CA GLN A 117 15.23 5.72 0.65
C GLN A 117 15.19 5.60 2.19
N LEU A 118 14.20 6.22 2.86
CA LEU A 118 14.07 6.15 4.32
C LEU A 118 13.85 4.72 4.83
N VAL A 119 13.14 3.90 4.05
CA VAL A 119 12.87 2.49 4.39
C VAL A 119 14.06 1.60 4.04
N GLU A 120 14.67 1.78 2.86
CA GLU A 120 15.83 1.00 2.40
C GLU A 120 17.05 1.18 3.29
N HIS A 121 17.28 2.40 3.79
CA HIS A 121 18.35 2.71 4.74
C HIS A 121 17.93 2.50 6.21
N ASP A 122 16.73 1.95 6.46
CA ASP A 122 16.17 1.66 7.78
C ASP A 122 16.17 2.88 8.74
N VAL A 123 16.14 4.09 8.19
CA VAL A 123 16.08 5.37 8.92
C VAL A 123 14.73 5.52 9.62
N VAL A 124 13.66 5.01 9.00
CA VAL A 124 12.28 5.07 9.51
C VAL A 124 11.70 3.67 9.52
N ARG A 125 11.23 3.23 10.69
CA ARG A 125 10.59 1.91 10.88
C ARG A 125 9.09 2.01 11.05
N THR A 126 8.63 3.12 11.61
CA THR A 126 7.24 3.42 11.90
C THR A 126 6.92 4.88 11.55
N PRO A 127 5.65 5.24 11.37
CA PRO A 127 5.26 6.64 11.19
C PRO A 127 5.73 7.57 12.33
N ALA A 128 5.85 7.05 13.55
CA ALA A 128 6.33 7.82 14.69
C ALA A 128 7.80 8.28 14.54
N ASP A 129 8.62 7.52 13.81
CA ASP A 129 10.04 7.86 13.62
C ASP A 129 10.21 9.10 12.72
N LEU A 130 9.22 9.44 11.89
CA LEU A 130 9.22 10.68 11.10
C LEU A 130 9.39 11.91 12.00
N TYR A 131 8.75 11.90 13.16
CA TYR A 131 8.77 13.00 14.13
C TYR A 131 10.07 13.06 14.95
N ARG A 132 11.02 12.15 14.70
CA ARG A 132 12.37 12.13 15.28
C ARG A 132 13.45 12.44 14.26
N LEU A 133 13.08 12.67 12.99
CA LEU A 133 14.03 13.00 11.94
C LEU A 133 14.70 14.34 12.23
N GLY A 134 15.99 14.39 11.93
CA GLY A 134 16.80 15.61 11.98
C GLY A 134 17.33 15.98 10.61
N LEU A 135 17.80 17.22 10.47
CA LEU A 135 18.33 17.75 9.21
C LEU A 135 19.47 16.88 8.67
N LEU A 136 20.39 16.46 9.55
CA LEU A 136 21.54 15.63 9.18
C LEU A 136 21.13 14.30 8.55
N ALA A 137 20.09 13.63 9.06
CA ALA A 137 19.62 12.37 8.48
C ALA A 137 19.05 12.55 7.07
N LEU A 138 18.41 13.70 6.80
CA LEU A 138 17.75 13.98 5.54
C LEU A 138 18.72 14.44 4.45
N VAL A 139 19.72 15.25 4.78
CA VAL A 139 20.69 15.75 3.78
C VAL A 139 21.65 14.68 3.27
N GLN A 140 21.73 13.52 3.93
CA GLN A 140 22.46 12.35 3.45
C GLN A 140 21.69 11.56 2.38
N LEU A 141 20.40 11.86 2.18
CA LEU A 141 19.55 11.19 1.20
C LEU A 141 19.75 11.80 -0.18
N GLU A 142 19.65 10.96 -1.21
CA GLU A 142 19.81 11.40 -2.59
C GLU A 142 18.75 12.46 -2.93
N ARG A 143 19.22 13.53 -3.57
CA ARG A 143 18.42 14.67 -4.03
C ARG A 143 17.75 15.47 -2.90
N MET A 144 18.23 15.35 -1.66
CA MET A 144 17.84 16.24 -0.56
C MET A 144 18.86 17.35 -0.33
N ALA A 145 18.48 18.57 -0.69
CA ALA A 145 19.20 19.78 -0.28
C ALA A 145 18.74 20.24 1.11
N GLU A 146 19.55 21.04 1.80
CA GLU A 146 19.22 21.60 3.12
C GLU A 146 17.85 22.30 3.14
N LYS A 147 17.54 23.06 2.09
CA LYS A 147 16.24 23.75 1.97
C LYS A 147 15.07 22.76 1.86
N SER A 148 15.18 21.71 1.05
CA SER A 148 14.10 20.74 0.90
C SER A 148 13.92 19.90 2.17
N ALA A 149 15.03 19.55 2.83
CA ALA A 149 15.01 18.87 4.12
C ALA A 149 14.38 19.75 5.21
N GLY A 150 14.71 21.04 5.28
CA GLY A 150 14.09 22.01 6.19
C GLY A 150 12.59 22.15 5.96
N ASN A 151 12.15 22.25 4.70
CA ASN A 151 10.72 22.30 4.36
C ASN A 151 9.98 21.03 4.80
N LEU A 152 10.58 19.85 4.62
CA LEU A 152 9.99 18.59 5.08
C LEU A 152 9.87 18.54 6.60
N LEU A 153 10.91 18.95 7.35
CA LEU A 153 10.85 18.98 8.81
C LEU A 153 9.74 19.92 9.31
N LEU A 154 9.57 21.08 8.66
CA LEU A 154 8.45 21.98 8.95
C LEU A 154 7.09 21.36 8.64
N ALA A 155 6.96 20.63 7.53
CA ALA A 155 5.73 19.92 7.18
C ALA A 155 5.39 18.81 8.19
N ILE A 156 6.40 18.04 8.63
CA ILE A 156 6.26 17.03 9.68
C ILE A 156 5.80 17.70 10.99
N GLU A 157 6.44 18.80 11.40
CA GLU A 157 6.07 19.50 12.64
C GLU A 157 4.65 20.06 12.57
N ARG A 158 4.28 20.69 11.44
CA ARG A 158 2.90 21.17 11.20
C ARG A 158 1.88 20.05 11.31
N SER A 159 2.21 18.85 10.80
CA SER A 159 1.28 17.70 10.81
C SER A 159 0.89 17.21 12.20
N ARG A 160 1.67 17.55 13.25
CA ARG A 160 1.32 17.21 14.64
C ARG A 160 -0.04 17.77 15.05
N GLN A 161 -0.41 18.93 14.50
CA GLN A 161 -1.73 19.53 14.69
C GLN A 161 -2.68 19.00 13.61
N THR A 162 -3.45 17.96 13.95
CA THR A 162 -4.41 17.33 13.05
C THR A 162 -5.77 17.16 13.74
N THR A 163 -6.72 16.54 13.04
CA THR A 163 -8.02 16.16 13.61
C THR A 163 -8.04 14.67 13.94
N LEU A 164 -8.88 14.27 14.90
CA LEU A 164 -9.02 12.86 15.28
C LEU A 164 -9.39 11.96 14.08
N ALA A 165 -10.31 12.42 13.23
CA ALA A 165 -10.71 11.68 12.03
C ALA A 165 -9.53 11.42 11.08
N ARG A 166 -8.72 12.44 10.83
CA ARG A 166 -7.53 12.32 9.97
C ARG A 166 -6.47 11.43 10.59
N PHE A 167 -6.28 11.52 11.91
CA PHE A 167 -5.33 10.66 12.63
C PHE A 167 -5.76 9.19 12.58
N ILE A 168 -7.03 8.86 12.87
CA ILE A 168 -7.57 7.50 12.76
C ILE A 168 -7.39 6.96 11.34
N TYR A 169 -7.71 7.76 10.33
CA TYR A 169 -7.49 7.39 8.93
C TYR A 169 -6.01 7.13 8.65
N ALA A 170 -5.11 7.99 9.13
CA ALA A 170 -3.66 7.88 8.93
C ALA A 170 -3.05 6.60 9.52
N LEU A 171 -3.66 6.01 10.56
CA LEU A 171 -3.21 4.75 11.16
C LEU A 171 -3.35 3.54 10.21
N GLY A 172 -4.11 3.68 9.12
CA GLY A 172 -4.25 2.61 8.12
C GLY A 172 -4.92 1.35 8.67
N ILE A 173 -5.86 1.52 9.62
CA ILE A 173 -6.62 0.41 10.20
C ILE A 173 -7.42 -0.26 9.08
N ARG A 174 -7.36 -1.59 9.03
CA ARG A 174 -8.04 -2.39 7.99
C ARG A 174 -9.53 -2.04 7.95
N ASN A 175 -10.05 -1.82 6.74
CA ASN A 175 -11.44 -1.45 6.47
C ASN A 175 -11.90 -0.09 7.04
N VAL A 176 -11.01 0.70 7.64
CA VAL A 176 -11.31 2.05 8.12
C VAL A 176 -10.89 3.07 7.05
N GLY A 177 -11.81 3.36 6.15
CA GLY A 177 -11.66 4.44 5.17
C GLY A 177 -11.90 5.83 5.78
N GLU A 178 -11.79 6.87 4.95
CA GLU A 178 -11.97 8.27 5.39
C GLU A 178 -13.35 8.52 6.04
N ALA A 179 -14.42 7.95 5.47
CA ALA A 179 -15.77 8.06 6.01
C ALA A 179 -15.87 7.40 7.39
N THR A 180 -15.46 6.13 7.48
CA THR A 180 -15.46 5.37 8.74
C THR A 180 -14.63 6.06 9.82
N ALA A 181 -13.44 6.57 9.50
CA ALA A 181 -12.61 7.30 10.44
C ALA A 181 -13.29 8.57 10.97
N ARG A 182 -14.06 9.26 10.12
CA ARG A 182 -14.86 10.43 10.51
C ARG A 182 -16.00 10.05 11.43
N ASP A 183 -16.67 8.95 11.17
CA ASP A 183 -17.80 8.48 11.98
C ASP A 183 -17.32 7.99 13.35
N LEU A 184 -16.20 7.24 13.40
CA LEU A 184 -15.52 6.88 14.65
C LEU A 184 -15.13 8.13 15.45
N ALA A 185 -14.48 9.11 14.81
CA ALA A 185 -14.08 10.34 15.49
C ALA A 185 -15.28 11.12 16.06
N ARG A 186 -16.40 11.17 15.34
CA ARG A 186 -17.64 11.82 15.79
C ARG A 186 -18.29 11.08 16.94
N HIS A 187 -18.34 9.74 16.86
CA HIS A 187 -18.98 8.91 17.87
C HIS A 187 -18.22 8.95 19.20
N PHE A 188 -16.90 8.73 19.16
CA PHE A 188 -16.10 8.64 20.39
C PHE A 188 -15.60 10.00 20.89
N GLY A 189 -15.34 10.96 20.00
CA GLY A 189 -14.92 12.32 20.34
C GLY A 189 -13.47 12.47 20.82
N SER A 190 -12.84 11.41 21.35
CA SER A 190 -11.43 11.39 21.71
C SER A 190 -10.77 10.04 21.39
N LEU A 191 -9.44 10.06 21.24
CA LEU A 191 -8.68 8.84 20.99
C LEU A 191 -8.77 7.86 22.17
N ASP A 192 -8.68 8.35 23.40
CA ASP A 192 -8.75 7.49 24.60
C ASP A 192 -10.07 6.71 24.68
N ARG A 193 -11.18 7.35 24.33
CA ARG A 193 -12.50 6.68 24.31
C ARG A 193 -12.58 5.64 23.20
N LEU A 194 -12.01 5.93 22.03
CA LEU A 194 -11.93 4.95 20.94
C LEU A 194 -11.07 3.75 21.33
N LEU A 195 -9.95 3.97 22.02
CA LEU A 195 -9.07 2.90 22.49
C LEU A 195 -9.71 2.03 23.59
N ALA A 196 -10.61 2.61 24.38
CA ALA A 196 -11.36 1.91 25.42
C ALA A 196 -12.65 1.23 24.92
N ALA A 197 -13.00 1.38 23.64
CA ALA A 197 -14.22 0.83 23.08
C ALA A 197 -14.18 -0.70 23.00
N ASP A 198 -15.28 -1.35 23.34
CA ASP A 198 -15.48 -2.77 23.09
C ASP A 198 -16.02 -3.04 21.67
N GLU A 199 -16.15 -4.32 21.31
CA GLU A 199 -16.64 -4.72 20.00
C GLU A 199 -18.09 -4.29 19.76
N ALA A 200 -18.94 -4.30 20.79
CA ALA A 200 -20.35 -3.91 20.67
C ALA A 200 -20.52 -2.41 20.38
N GLN A 201 -19.58 -1.58 20.82
CA GLN A 201 -19.53 -0.14 20.53
C GLN A 201 -18.99 0.19 19.13
N LEU A 202 -18.40 -0.79 18.43
CA LEU A 202 -17.82 -0.62 17.09
C LEU A 202 -18.71 -1.16 15.95
N LEU A 203 -19.77 -1.90 16.28
CA LEU A 203 -20.77 -2.48 15.37
C LEU A 203 -22.00 -1.58 15.22
#